data_AF-A0A1H2KA17-F1
#
_entry.id   AF-A0A1H2KA17-F1
#
_cell.length_a   1.000
_cell.length_b   1.000
_cell.length_c   1.000
_cell.angle_alpha   90.00
_cell.angle_beta   90.00
_cell.angle_gamma   90.00
#
_symmetry.space_group_name_H-M   'P 1'
#
loop_
_entity.id
_entity.type
_entity.pdbx_description
1 polymer ?
#
loop_
_entity_poly.entity_id
_entity_poly.type
_entity_poly.pdbx_seq_one_letter_code
_entity_poly.pdbx_strand_id
1 'polypeptide(L)'
;MEEIIGQKGYQNHYCDNMPTEGIAVIYSDPYEVGEKKQWWLYMYEEATEEDVEEFEAEEVGEILSNYEIPITFCPFCGIDLRNIKITCI
;
A
#
# COMPACT_ATOMS: atom_id res chain seq x y z
N MET A 1 -11.85 -6.23 -4.35
CA MET A 1 -10.52 -6.01 -4.99
C MET A 1 -9.77 -7.31 -5.02
N GLU A 2 -9.32 -7.76 -6.19
CA GLU A 2 -8.43 -8.92 -6.29
C GLU A 2 -7.10 -8.61 -5.60
N GLU A 3 -6.62 -9.55 -4.81
CA GLU A 3 -5.38 -9.49 -4.02
C GLU A 3 -4.23 -8.86 -4.83
N ILE A 4 -3.74 -7.69 -4.40
CA ILE A 4 -2.49 -7.09 -4.91
C ILE A 4 -1.29 -7.79 -4.23
N ILE A 5 -1.35 -9.12 -4.15
CA ILE A 5 -0.29 -9.97 -3.62
C ILE A 5 0.09 -10.93 -4.74
N GLY A 6 1.03 -10.51 -5.59
CA GLY A 6 1.70 -11.43 -6.52
C GLY A 6 1.77 -11.04 -7.99
N GLN A 7 1.48 -9.80 -8.38
CA GLN A 7 1.82 -9.37 -9.75
C GLN A 7 3.34 -9.16 -9.91
N LYS A 8 3.86 -9.49 -11.10
CA LYS A 8 5.28 -9.40 -11.44
C LYS A 8 5.77 -7.95 -11.35
N GLY A 9 6.60 -7.65 -10.35
CA GLY A 9 7.26 -6.35 -10.20
C GLY A 9 6.90 -5.56 -8.95
N TYR A 10 5.97 -6.05 -8.13
CA TYR A 10 5.57 -5.44 -6.85
C TYR A 10 6.41 -6.01 -5.71
N GLN A 11 6.90 -5.16 -4.82
CA GLN A 11 7.53 -5.60 -3.56
C GLN A 11 6.99 -4.81 -2.38
N ASN A 12 6.53 -5.49 -1.33
CA ASN A 12 6.09 -4.84 -0.11
C ASN A 12 7.26 -4.67 0.87
N HIS A 13 7.25 -3.58 1.62
CA HIS A 13 8.11 -3.39 2.77
C HIS A 13 7.28 -3.55 4.04
N TYR A 14 7.69 -4.49 4.89
CA TYR A 14 7.13 -4.69 6.22
C TYR A 14 8.21 -4.42 7.27
N CYS A 15 7.82 -3.80 8.38
CA CYS A 15 8.70 -3.59 9.53
C CYS A 15 7.89 -3.54 10.82
N ASP A 16 8.53 -3.83 11.96
CA ASP A 16 7.87 -3.98 13.28
C ASP A 16 7.16 -2.71 13.77
N ASN A 17 7.53 -1.54 13.24
CA ASN A 17 6.96 -0.25 13.62
C ASN A 17 5.81 0.20 12.70
N MET A 18 5.49 -0.56 11.66
CA MET A 18 4.41 -0.23 10.74
C MET A 18 3.06 -0.59 11.36
N PRO A 19 2.04 0.29 11.28
CA PRO A 19 0.68 -0.06 11.66
C PRO A 19 0.21 -1.30 10.90
N THR A 20 -0.57 -2.15 11.57
CA THR A 20 -1.10 -3.39 11.00
C THR A 20 -2.29 -3.15 10.06
N GLU A 21 -2.92 -1.99 10.16
CA GLU A 21 -4.14 -1.62 9.41
C GLU A 21 -3.98 -0.21 8.83
N GLY A 22 -4.65 0.03 7.69
CA GLY A 22 -4.73 1.34 7.04
C GLY A 22 -3.44 1.86 6.40
N ILE A 23 -2.35 1.06 6.39
CA ILE A 23 -1.04 1.46 5.86
C ILE A 23 -0.40 0.32 5.07
N ALA A 24 0.17 0.63 3.91
CA ALA A 24 1.08 -0.25 3.19
C ALA A 24 2.26 0.53 2.59
N VAL A 25 3.43 -0.10 2.50
CA VAL A 25 4.57 0.44 1.74
C VAL A 25 4.93 -0.53 0.62
N ILE A 26 4.80 -0.08 -0.63
CA ILE A 26 4.91 -0.93 -1.81
C ILE A 26 5.86 -0.35 -2.85
N TYR A 27 6.62 -1.19 -3.56
CA TYR A 27 7.52 -0.81 -4.64
C TYR A 27 6.89 -1.10 -5.99
N SER A 28 6.57 -0.02 -6.70
CA SER A 28 5.80 0.06 -7.95
C SER A 28 4.44 -0.65 -7.87
N ASP A 29 3.45 -0.38 -8.71
CA ASP A 29 2.96 0.88 -9.27
C ASP A 29 1.51 0.60 -9.66
N PRO A 30 0.48 1.41 -9.36
CA PRO A 30 -0.83 1.02 -9.87
C PRO A 30 -1.08 1.44 -11.32
N TYR A 31 -0.52 2.54 -11.84
CA TYR A 31 -1.08 3.14 -13.07
C TYR A 31 -0.08 3.66 -14.10
N GLU A 32 1.22 3.41 -13.96
CA GLU A 32 2.23 3.91 -14.90
C GLU A 32 2.46 2.99 -16.11
N VAL A 33 2.28 3.60 -17.29
CA VAL A 33 3.08 3.38 -18.51
C VAL A 33 4.20 4.43 -18.48
N GLY A 34 5.38 4.02 -18.03
CA GLY A 34 6.62 4.81 -17.88
C GLY A 34 7.62 4.03 -17.02
N GLU A 35 8.91 3.96 -17.40
CA GLU A 35 9.86 2.98 -16.84
C GLU A 35 10.32 3.21 -15.38
N LYS A 36 9.78 4.20 -14.65
CA LYS A 36 10.34 4.64 -13.36
C LYS A 36 9.63 4.04 -12.15
N LYS A 37 9.97 2.80 -11.83
CA LYS A 37 9.59 2.15 -10.57
C LYS A 37 10.07 2.92 -9.34
N GLN A 38 9.19 3.11 -8.35
CA GLN A 38 9.49 3.77 -7.09
C GLN A 38 8.70 3.19 -5.91
N TRP A 39 9.08 3.56 -4.69
CA TRP A 39 8.37 3.19 -3.47
C TRP A 39 7.22 4.16 -3.16
N TRP A 40 6.13 3.61 -2.67
CA TRP A 40 4.90 4.31 -2.34
C TRP A 40 4.48 3.98 -0.92
N LEU A 41 4.05 5.00 -0.17
CA LEU A 41 3.25 4.86 1.03
C LEU A 41 1.78 4.95 0.63
N TYR A 42 1.06 3.87 0.87
CA TYR A 42 -0.38 3.78 0.77
C TYR A 42 -0.97 3.96 2.17
N MET A 43 -1.87 4.93 2.29
CA MET A 43 -2.71 5.10 3.48
C MET A 43 -4.14 4.94 3.03
N TYR A 44 -4.91 4.14 3.73
CA TYR A 44 -6.27 3.81 3.31
C TYR A 44 -7.18 3.62 4.52
N GLU A 45 -8.46 3.80 4.26
CA GLU A 45 -9.54 3.60 5.21
C GLU A 45 -10.47 2.53 4.68
N GLU A 46 -10.69 1.50 5.49
CA GLU A 46 -11.58 0.38 5.19
C GLU A 46 -12.93 0.60 5.89
N ALA A 47 -14.01 0.32 5.18
CA ALA A 47 -15.36 0.36 5.71
C ALA A 47 -15.53 -0.65 6.85
N THR A 48 -16.18 -0.19 7.91
CA THR A 48 -16.54 -0.97 9.10
C THR A 48 -17.96 -1.54 8.98
N GLU A 49 -18.38 -2.33 9.98
CA GLU A 49 -19.78 -2.78 10.07
C GLU A 49 -20.76 -1.61 10.20
N GLU A 50 -20.38 -0.53 10.90
CA GLU A 50 -21.20 0.67 11.08
C GLU A 50 -21.45 1.37 9.74
N ASP A 51 -20.40 1.52 8.91
CA ASP A 51 -20.51 2.15 7.59
C ASP A 51 -21.45 1.37 6.65
N VAL A 52 -21.49 0.04 6.77
CA VAL A 52 -22.42 -0.80 6.00
C VAL A 52 -23.85 -0.67 6.53
N GLU A 53 -24.04 -0.62 7.85
CA GLU A 53 -25.36 -0.44 8.48
C GLU A 53 -25.96 0.93 8.16
N GLU A 54 -25.13 1.97 8.04
CA GLU A 54 -25.54 3.32 7.66
C GLU A 54 -25.67 3.52 6.13
N PHE A 55 -25.44 2.47 5.34
CA PHE A 55 -25.44 2.48 3.87
C PHE A 55 -24.40 3.43 3.25
N GLU A 56 -23.30 3.69 3.95
CA GLU A 56 -22.15 4.45 3.46
C GLU A 56 -21.16 3.58 2.67
N ALA A 57 -21.20 2.25 2.87
CA ALA A 57 -20.43 1.25 2.13
C ALA A 57 -21.29 0.06 1.69
N GLU A 58 -20.87 -0.68 0.66
CA GLU A 58 -21.54 -1.91 0.23
C GLU A 58 -21.07 -3.13 1.03
N GLU A 59 -19.80 -3.16 1.43
CA GLU A 59 -19.19 -4.27 2.15
C GLU A 59 -18.14 -3.83 3.18
N VAL A 60 -18.01 -4.59 4.28
CA VAL A 60 -16.93 -4.40 5.26
C VAL A 60 -15.58 -4.68 4.59
N GLY A 61 -14.61 -3.80 4.78
CA GLY A 61 -13.31 -3.86 4.12
C GLY A 61 -13.26 -3.15 2.75
N GLU A 62 -14.36 -2.55 2.30
CA GLU A 62 -14.35 -1.66 1.14
C GLU A 62 -13.43 -0.46 1.39
N ILE A 63 -12.61 -0.06 0.42
CA ILE A 63 -11.77 1.12 0.56
C ILE A 63 -12.62 2.37 0.36
N LEU A 64 -12.92 3.05 1.46
CA LEU A 64 -13.65 4.32 1.47
C LEU A 64 -12.79 5.46 0.92
N SER A 65 -11.51 5.46 1.29
CA SER A 65 -10.55 6.45 0.84
C SER A 65 -9.13 5.90 0.82
N ASN A 66 -8.29 6.43 -0.08
CA ASN A 66 -6.87 6.12 -0.11
C ASN A 66 -6.01 7.31 -0.56
N TYR A 67 -4.77 7.31 -0.10
CA TYR A 67 -3.73 8.29 -0.43
C TYR A 67 -2.44 7.58 -0.78
N GLU A 68 -1.78 8.05 -1.84
CA GLU A 68 -0.59 7.43 -2.41
C GLU A 68 0.53 8.46 -2.44
N ILE A 69 1.61 8.22 -1.70
CA ILE A 69 2.71 9.18 -1.54
C ILE A 69 4.01 8.52 -1.97
N PRO A 70 4.74 9.05 -2.97
CA PRO A 70 6.04 8.52 -3.32
C PRO A 70 7.03 8.79 -2.20
N ILE A 71 7.78 7.76 -1.79
CA ILE A 71 8.73 7.84 -0.67
C ILE A 71 10.10 7.29 -1.06
N THR A 72 11.13 7.76 -0.35
CA THR A 72 12.51 7.25 -0.49
C THR A 72 13.02 6.54 0.75
N PHE A 73 12.30 6.67 1.87
CA PHE A 73 12.57 6.01 3.15
C PHE A 73 11.26 5.52 3.75
N CYS A 74 11.31 4.42 4.51
CA CYS A 74 10.16 3.99 5.30
C CYS A 74 9.99 4.91 6.51
N PRO A 75 8.82 5.55 6.71
CA PRO A 75 8.61 6.48 7.82
C PRO A 75 8.56 5.79 9.19
N PHE A 76 8.45 4.46 9.23
CA PHE A 76 8.28 3.69 10.47
C PHE A 76 9.58 3.09 11.00
N CYS A 77 10.45 2.58 10.13
CA CYS A 77 11.74 2.01 10.53
C CYS A 77 12.95 2.84 10.10
N GLY A 78 12.74 3.90 9.30
CA GLY A 78 13.81 4.78 8.81
C GLY A 78 14.71 4.16 7.75
N ILE A 79 14.41 2.96 7.25
CA ILE A 79 15.20 2.31 6.20
C ILE A 79 15.14 3.13 4.91
N ASP A 80 16.31 3.35 4.31
CA ASP A 80 16.46 3.94 2.98
C ASP A 80 16.07 2.93 1.89
N LEU A 81 14.95 3.18 1.24
CA LEU A 81 14.35 2.28 0.26
C LEU A 81 15.01 2.37 -1.12
N ARG A 82 15.84 3.39 -1.38
CA ARG A 82 16.54 3.59 -2.67
C ARG A 82 17.60 2.52 -2.95
N ASN A 83 18.15 1.93 -1.88
CA ASN A 83 19.26 0.98 -1.94
C ASN A 83 18.82 -0.46 -1.67
N ILE A 84 17.52 -0.71 -1.50
CA ILE A 84 17.00 -2.07 -1.35
C ILE A 84 17.18 -2.79 -2.68
N LYS A 85 17.78 -3.99 -2.63
CA LYS A 85 17.85 -4.87 -3.78
C LYS A 85 16.49 -5.51 -3.98
N ILE A 86 15.86 -5.17 -5.10
CA ILE A 86 14.53 -5.63 -5.45
C ILE A 86 14.71 -6.85 -6.32
N THR A 87 14.61 -8.02 -5.69
CA THR A 87 14.70 -9.31 -6.39
C THR A 87 13.32 -9.69 -6.88
N CYS A 88 13.09 -9.58 -8.19
CA CYS A 88 11.95 -10.21 -8.85
C CYS A 88 12.14 -11.74 -8.76
N ILE A 89 11.18 -12.45 -8.17
CA ILE A 89 11.09 -13.91 -8.22
C ILE A 89 10.25 -14.30 -9.44
#